data_AF-A0A1J3EFV0-F1
#
_entry.id   AF-A0A1J3EFV0-F1
#
_cell.length_a   1.000
_cell.length_b   1.000
_cell.length_c   1.000
_cell.angle_alpha   90.00
_cell.angle_beta   90.00
_cell.angle_gamma   90.00
#
_symmetry.space_group_name_H-M   'P 1'
#
loop_
_entity.id
_entity.type
_entity.pdbx_description
1 polymer ?
#
loop_
_entity_poly.entity_id
_entity_poly.type
_entity_poly.pdbx_seq_one_letter_code
_entity_poly.pdbx_strand_id
1 'polypeptide(L)'
;DVWGMFKKWPVSLAHSEKKISQTFETLKKCGLHEDEILTAFKKFPQCISYSEQTIENSIGTLLGLGFSRDELTMMFKRYPQCIGLSAESMKTKTEFLVKKMN
;
A
#
# COMPACT_ATOMS: atom_id res chain seq x y z
N ASP A 1 3.44 -13.66 -11.77
CA ASP A 1 4.84 -13.76 -12.22
C ASP A 1 5.41 -12.34 -12.41
N VAL A 2 6.70 -12.13 -12.16
CA VAL A 2 7.40 -10.84 -12.25
C VAL A 2 7.48 -10.33 -13.70
N TRP A 3 7.55 -11.20 -14.70
CA TRP A 3 7.51 -10.76 -16.10
C TRP A 3 6.15 -10.16 -16.49
N GLY A 4 5.07 -10.66 -15.89
CA GLY A 4 3.75 -10.08 -16.02
C GLY A 4 3.67 -8.64 -15.49
N MET A 5 4.38 -8.35 -14.40
CA MET A 5 4.49 -7.02 -13.81
C MET A 5 5.16 -6.04 -14.79
N PHE A 6 6.31 -6.40 -15.36
CA PHE A 6 7.03 -5.55 -16.31
C PHE A 6 6.21 -5.28 -17.57
N LYS A 7 5.48 -6.28 -18.09
CA LYS A 7 4.61 -6.10 -19.27
C LYS A 7 3.43 -5.16 -18.98
N LYS A 8 2.81 -5.27 -17.80
CA LYS A 8 1.66 -4.44 -17.40
C LYS A 8 2.08 -3.01 -17.04
N TRP A 9 3.28 -2.84 -16.49
CA TRP A 9 3.77 -1.55 -16.07
C TRP A 9 5.29 -1.40 -16.34
N PRO A 10 5.66 -1.15 -17.60
CA PRO A 10 7.07 -1.05 -18.01
C PRO A 10 7.86 0.04 -17.27
N VAL A 11 7.16 1.07 -16.78
CA VAL A 11 7.72 2.17 -15.98
C VAL A 11 8.42 1.67 -14.71
N SER A 12 8.11 0.46 -14.21
CA SER A 12 8.88 -0.15 -13.11
C SER A 12 10.38 -0.24 -13.38
N LEU A 13 10.79 -0.40 -14.64
CA LEU A 13 12.19 -0.49 -15.04
C LEU A 13 12.93 0.86 -14.92
N ALA A 14 12.22 1.97 -14.77
CA ALA A 14 12.81 3.29 -14.57
C ALA A 14 13.17 3.56 -13.09
N HIS A 15 12.71 2.71 -12.17
CA HIS A 15 13.07 2.83 -10.75
C HIS A 15 14.46 2.23 -10.49
N SER A 16 15.26 2.92 -9.67
CA SER A 16 16.54 2.39 -9.22
C SER A 16 16.36 1.22 -8.25
N GLU A 17 17.34 0.33 -8.19
CA GLU A 17 17.38 -0.76 -7.19
C GLU A 17 17.22 -0.22 -5.77
N LYS A 18 17.90 0.90 -5.46
CA LYS A 18 17.75 1.59 -4.18
C LYS A 18 16.29 1.95 -3.90
N LYS A 19 15.56 2.50 -4.87
CA LYS A 19 14.15 2.88 -4.68
C LYS A 19 13.28 1.66 -4.42
N ILE A 20 13.47 0.59 -5.16
CA ILE A 20 12.72 -0.66 -5.02
C ILE A 20 12.96 -1.26 -3.63
N SER A 21 14.24 -1.38 -3.22
CA SER A 21 14.61 -1.91 -1.90
C SER A 21 14.10 -1.05 -0.75
N GLN A 22 14.17 0.28 -0.88
CA GLN A 22 13.62 1.19 0.13
C GLN A 22 12.12 0.99 0.31
N THR A 23 11.33 0.97 -0.78
CA THR A 23 9.88 0.73 -0.68
C THR A 23 9.57 -0.62 -0.05
N PHE A 24 10.33 -1.66 -0.39
CA PHE A 24 10.17 -3.00 0.20
C PHE A 24 10.41 -2.97 1.72
N GLU A 25 11.52 -2.38 2.16
CA GLU A 25 11.86 -2.28 3.59
C GLU A 25 10.88 -1.40 4.37
N THR A 26 10.38 -0.30 3.79
CA THR A 26 9.35 0.53 4.44
C THR A 26 8.07 -0.27 4.68
N LEU A 27 7.57 -1.00 3.68
CA LEU A 27 6.38 -1.84 3.85
C LEU A 27 6.58 -2.93 4.91
N LYS A 28 7.78 -3.53 4.95
CA LYS A 28 8.16 -4.52 5.97
C LYS A 28 8.18 -3.90 7.38
N LYS A 29 8.77 -2.71 7.55
CA LYS A 29 8.74 -1.96 8.82
C LYS A 29 7.32 -1.61 9.25
N CYS A 30 6.44 -1.36 8.29
CA CYS A 30 5.03 -1.13 8.56
C CYS A 30 4.24 -2.41 8.91
N GLY A 31 4.90 -3.57 8.98
CA GLY A 31 4.34 -4.82 9.50
C GLY A 31 3.79 -5.77 8.44
N LEU A 32 4.06 -5.54 7.15
CA LEU A 32 3.67 -6.47 6.09
C LEU A 32 4.69 -7.60 5.97
N HIS A 33 4.20 -8.81 5.69
CA HIS A 33 5.08 -9.93 5.39
C HIS A 33 5.61 -9.88 3.95
N GLU A 34 6.78 -10.48 3.76
CA GLU A 34 7.51 -10.46 2.48
C GLU A 34 6.69 -11.01 1.31
N ASP A 35 5.95 -12.10 1.50
CA ASP A 35 5.08 -12.70 0.48
C ASP A 35 3.95 -11.74 0.04
N GLU A 36 3.47 -10.92 0.97
CA GLU A 36 2.40 -9.94 0.76
C GLU A 36 2.91 -8.75 -0.05
N ILE A 37 4.12 -8.28 0.28
CA ILE A 37 4.81 -7.21 -0.44
C ILE A 37 5.12 -7.66 -1.87
N LEU A 38 5.69 -8.86 -2.05
CA LEU A 38 5.98 -9.41 -3.37
C LEU A 38 4.71 -9.61 -4.20
N THR A 39 3.61 -10.01 -3.57
CA THR A 39 2.30 -10.13 -4.23
C THR A 39 1.77 -8.77 -4.67
N ALA A 40 1.88 -7.75 -3.82
CA ALA A 40 1.46 -6.40 -4.15
C ALA A 40 2.30 -5.79 -5.28
N PHE A 41 3.62 -5.96 -5.27
CA PHE A 41 4.48 -5.50 -6.37
C PHE A 41 4.07 -6.12 -7.70
N LYS A 42 3.78 -7.43 -7.71
CA LYS A 42 3.32 -8.12 -8.94
C LYS A 42 1.95 -7.62 -9.42
N LYS A 43 1.02 -7.30 -8.51
CA LYS A 43 -0.36 -6.88 -8.86
C LYS A 43 -0.46 -5.39 -9.20
N PHE A 44 0.27 -4.56 -8.46
CA PHE A 44 0.23 -3.10 -8.45
C PHE A 44 1.64 -2.52 -8.22
N PRO A 45 2.53 -2.65 -9.20
CA PRO A 45 3.92 -2.20 -9.06
C PRO A 45 4.06 -0.68 -8.89
N GLN A 46 3.01 0.10 -9.19
CA GLN A 46 2.94 1.54 -8.93
C GLN A 46 3.22 1.89 -7.45
N CYS A 47 3.04 0.96 -6.51
CA CYS A 47 3.40 1.21 -5.11
C CYS A 47 4.91 1.50 -4.93
N ILE A 48 5.77 1.05 -5.85
CA ILE A 48 7.20 1.39 -5.87
C ILE A 48 7.40 2.90 -6.03
N SER A 49 6.50 3.61 -6.73
CA SER A 49 6.61 5.05 -6.92
C SER A 49 6.27 5.87 -5.66
N TYR A 50 5.64 5.28 -4.65
CA TYR A 50 5.27 6.01 -3.44
C TYR A 50 6.47 6.35 -2.57
N SER A 51 6.43 7.53 -1.93
CA SER A 51 7.44 7.92 -0.96
C SER A 51 7.27 7.13 0.34
N GLU A 52 8.34 7.00 1.13
CA GLU A 52 8.28 6.33 2.44
C GLU A 52 7.23 7.01 3.34
N GLN A 53 7.24 8.35 3.36
CA GLN A 53 6.26 9.17 4.08
C GLN A 53 4.82 8.88 3.65
N THR A 54 4.56 8.69 2.35
CA THR A 54 3.23 8.35 1.85
C THR A 54 2.78 7.00 2.40
N ILE A 55 3.67 6.00 2.39
CA ILE A 55 3.35 4.65 2.89
C ILE A 55 3.06 4.69 4.38
N GLU A 56 3.94 5.32 5.16
CA GLU A 56 3.82 5.42 6.60
C GLU A 56 2.57 6.21 7.02
N ASN A 57 2.29 7.34 6.36
CA ASN A 57 1.09 8.15 6.66
C ASN A 57 -0.20 7.38 6.38
N SER A 58 -0.25 6.63 5.27
CA SER A 58 -1.45 5.88 4.92
C SER A 58 -1.70 4.75 5.91
N ILE A 59 -0.67 3.99 6.28
CA ILE A 59 -0.78 2.91 7.26
C ILE A 59 -1.12 3.48 8.65
N GLY A 60 -0.45 4.55 9.07
CA GLY A 60 -0.74 5.24 10.33
C GLY A 60 -2.17 5.79 10.38
N THR A 61 -2.69 6.30 9.26
CA THR A 61 -4.08 6.77 9.17
C THR A 61 -5.07 5.64 9.35
N LEU A 62 -4.86 4.50 8.69
CA LEU A 62 -5.75 3.36 8.80
C LEU A 62 -5.71 2.76 10.22
N LEU A 63 -4.53 2.65 10.85
CA LEU A 63 -4.42 2.28 12.26
C LEU A 63 -5.19 3.26 13.17
N GLY A 64 -5.06 4.56 12.91
CA GLY A 64 -5.77 5.61 13.66
C GLY A 64 -7.28 5.61 13.47
N LEU A 65 -7.78 5.02 12.37
CA LEU A 65 -9.21 4.77 12.13
C LEU A 65 -9.73 3.52 12.84
N GLY A 66 -8.86 2.76 13.52
CA GLY A 66 -9.24 1.59 14.31
C GLY A 66 -9.05 0.25 13.60
N PHE A 67 -8.50 0.22 12.38
CA PHE A 67 -8.19 -1.03 11.70
C PHE A 67 -7.01 -1.74 12.37
N SER A 68 -7.16 -3.04 12.62
CA SER A 68 -6.08 -3.91 13.09
C SER A 68 -5.07 -4.21 12.00
N ARG A 69 -3.86 -4.67 12.37
CA ARG A 69 -2.81 -5.01 11.39
C ARG A 69 -3.24 -6.11 10.42
N ASP A 70 -3.98 -7.11 10.89
CA ASP A 70 -4.49 -8.20 10.05
C ASP A 70 -5.49 -7.67 9.01
N GLU A 71 -6.35 -6.72 9.39
CA GLU A 71 -7.26 -6.05 8.47
C GLU A 71 -6.51 -5.20 7.45
N LEU A 72 -5.44 -4.49 7.85
CA LEU A 72 -4.60 -3.74 6.91
C LEU A 72 -3.95 -4.68 5.88
N THR A 73 -3.40 -5.79 6.34
CA THR A 73 -2.83 -6.83 5.48
C THR A 73 -3.87 -7.36 4.50
N MET A 74 -5.09 -7.62 4.96
CA MET A 74 -6.21 -8.07 4.14
C MET A 74 -6.61 -7.01 3.10
N MET A 75 -6.71 -5.74 3.52
CA MET A 75 -6.99 -4.60 2.64
C MET A 75 -5.91 -4.46 1.56
N PHE A 76 -4.64 -4.56 1.94
CA PHE A 76 -3.52 -4.43 1.02
C PHE A 76 -3.46 -5.58 0.01
N LYS A 77 -3.73 -6.81 0.44
CA LYS A 77 -3.84 -7.99 -0.45
C LYS A 77 -4.95 -7.85 -1.50
N ARG A 78 -6.06 -7.21 -1.13
CA ARG A 78 -7.23 -6.99 -1.98
C ARG A 78 -7.09 -5.76 -2.89
N TYR A 79 -6.58 -4.66 -2.34
CA TYR A 79 -6.53 -3.36 -2.98
C TYR A 79 -5.30 -2.56 -2.53
N PRO A 80 -4.10 -2.89 -3.03
CA PRO A 80 -2.84 -2.25 -2.61
C PRO A 80 -2.77 -0.75 -2.92
N GLN A 81 -3.63 -0.25 -3.81
CA GLN A 81 -3.80 1.18 -4.08
C GLN A 81 -4.25 1.98 -2.86
N CYS A 82 -4.77 1.34 -1.81
CA CYS A 82 -5.17 2.01 -0.57
C CYS A 82 -4.02 2.81 0.06
N ILE A 83 -2.77 2.40 -0.14
CA ILE A 83 -1.58 3.10 0.36
C ILE A 83 -1.38 4.47 -0.31
N GLY A 84 -1.89 4.67 -1.52
CA GLY A 84 -1.79 5.95 -2.23
C GLY A 84 -2.88 6.95 -1.86
N LEU A 85 -3.83 6.59 -1.01
CA LEU A 85 -4.93 7.49 -0.63
C LEU A 85 -4.45 8.55 0.35
N SER A 86 -5.03 9.75 0.27
CA SER A 86 -4.74 10.79 1.26
C SER A 86 -5.41 10.46 2.60
N ALA A 87 -4.74 10.85 3.69
CA ALA A 87 -5.25 10.66 5.04
C ALA A 87 -6.64 11.30 5.22
N GLU A 88 -6.82 12.52 4.69
CA GLU A 88 -8.09 13.23 4.68
C GLU A 88 -9.18 12.44 3.96
N SER A 89 -8.91 11.92 2.75
CA SER A 89 -9.90 11.16 1.98
C SER A 89 -10.32 9.88 2.72
N MET A 90 -9.35 9.18 3.34
CA MET A 90 -9.63 7.98 4.11
C MET A 90 -10.51 8.28 5.32
N LYS A 91 -10.18 9.30 6.11
CA LYS A 91 -10.96 9.69 7.30
C LYS A 91 -12.39 10.09 6.93
N THR A 92 -12.55 11.07 6.03
CA THR A 92 -13.87 11.60 5.66
C THR A 92 -14.79 10.52 5.10
N LYS A 93 -14.28 9.64 4.22
CA LYS A 93 -15.09 8.56 3.64
C LYS A 93 -15.45 7.48 4.66
N THR A 94 -14.51 7.13 5.54
CA THR A 94 -14.75 6.13 6.59
C THR A 94 -15.80 6.63 7.57
N GLU A 95 -15.65 7.86 8.09
CA GLU A 95 -16.62 8.49 9.01
C GLU A 95 -18.02 8.60 8.39
N PHE A 96 -18.10 9.02 7.12
CA PHE A 96 -19.37 9.11 6.40
C PHE A 96 -20.07 7.75 6.29
N LEU A 97 -19.34 6.70 5.87
CA LEU A 97 -19.90 5.37 5.68
C LEU A 97 -20.31 4.74 7.01
N VAL A 98 -19.47 4.84 8.05
CA VAL A 98 -19.79 4.37 9.41
C VAL A 98 -21.06 5.04 9.92
N LYS A 99 -21.20 6.36 9.76
CA LYS A 99 -22.41 7.10 10.19
C LYS A 99 -23.67 6.76 9.38
N LYS A 100 -23.53 6.34 8.12
CA LYS A 100 -24.68 6.02 7.26
C LYS A 100 -25.14 4.58 7.36
N MET A 101 -24.24 3.68 7.75
CA MET A 101 -24.47 2.23 7.75
C MET A 101 -24.60 1.64 9.16
N ASN A 102 -24.27 2.41 10.20
CA ASN A 102 -24.61 2.14 11.59
C ASN A 102 -25.73 3.07 12.06
#